data_AF-A0A1H3WDR0-F1
#
_entry.id   AF-A0A1H3WDR0-F1
#
_cell.length_a   1.000
_cell.length_b   1.000
_cell.length_c   1.000
_cell.angle_alpha   90.00
_cell.angle_beta   90.00
_cell.angle_gamma   90.00
#
_symmetry.space_group_name_H-M   'P 1'
#
loop_
_entity.id
_entity.type
_entity.pdbx_description
1 polymer ?
#
loop_
_entity_poly.entity_id
_entity_poly.type
_entity_poly.pdbx_seq_one_letter_code
_entity_poly.pdbx_strand_id
1 'polypeptide(L)'
;MTIQDNLKIRQIRSSEIKFLATFLSEIFFDNAAYSTVFPDLVIRKAGLEWLFHKILLLNEATTYTWIAIDPSVETIQKADDLIATTTLLHPSKRKNGILNYVQFGLVALPFKFGWDALRNLLKLTDYNDGEINRASNGEPFFYLSMVAVKKDHRGKGIATNLLNYLMAQHVDQYPDASGPLNLLLTTQLQSNVNLYQKLGFKVIEDAPVTEAFYPNWTMKKVIGGN
;
A
#
# COMPACT_ATOMS: atom_id res chain seq x y z
N MET A 1 24.97 5.70 22.22
CA MET A 1 24.80 6.69 21.14
C MET A 1 23.52 6.31 20.41
N THR A 2 22.40 6.90 20.82
CA THR A 2 21.06 6.50 20.38
C THR A 2 20.68 7.43 19.24
N ILE A 3 20.81 6.95 17.99
CA ILE A 3 20.34 7.69 16.82
C ILE A 3 18.81 7.69 16.91
N GLN A 4 18.22 8.74 17.48
CA GLN A 4 16.84 9.11 17.19
C GLN A 4 16.86 9.58 15.74
N ASP A 5 16.59 8.64 14.83
CA ASP A 5 16.67 8.78 13.39
C ASP A 5 15.79 9.97 12.93
N ASN A 6 16.42 11.14 12.69
CA ASN A 6 15.80 12.28 12.02
C ASN A 6 15.58 11.92 10.54
N LEU A 7 14.65 11.00 10.24
CA LEU A 7 14.40 10.60 8.85
C LEU A 7 13.78 11.76 8.07
N LYS A 8 14.20 11.90 6.82
CA LYS A 8 13.57 12.83 5.88
C LYS A 8 12.32 12.19 5.30
N ILE A 9 11.16 12.79 5.58
CA ILE A 9 9.87 12.36 5.04
C ILE A 9 9.48 13.28 3.88
N ARG A 10 9.15 12.71 2.73
CA ARG A 10 8.67 13.45 1.55
C ARG A 10 7.81 12.59 0.63
N GLN A 11 7.11 13.20 -0.31
CA GLN A 11 6.46 12.47 -1.39
C GLN A 11 7.50 11.85 -2.33
N ILE A 12 7.16 10.68 -2.89
CA ILE A 12 7.93 10.03 -3.95
C ILE A 12 7.86 10.89 -5.22
N ARG A 13 8.95 10.94 -5.99
CA ARG A 13 8.97 11.56 -7.31
C ARG A 13 8.71 10.50 -8.39
N SER A 14 8.10 10.88 -9.50
CA SER A 14 7.82 9.97 -10.63
C SER A 14 9.07 9.21 -11.11
N SER A 15 10.22 9.90 -11.15
CA SER A 15 11.51 9.33 -11.55
C SER A 15 12.06 8.27 -10.59
N GLU A 16 11.54 8.21 -9.36
CA GLU A 16 11.98 7.32 -8.29
C GLU A 16 11.08 6.09 -8.13
N ILE A 17 9.94 6.04 -8.83
CA ILE A 17 8.94 4.96 -8.71
C ILE A 17 9.55 3.58 -8.97
N LYS A 18 10.49 3.47 -9.92
CA LYS A 18 11.18 2.20 -10.20
C LYS A 18 11.91 1.64 -8.97
N PHE A 19 12.55 2.50 -8.18
CA PHE A 19 13.28 2.08 -6.98
C PHE A 19 12.33 1.72 -5.85
N LEU A 20 11.19 2.44 -5.75
CA LEU A 20 10.13 2.08 -4.83
C LEU A 20 9.52 0.71 -5.18
N ALA A 21 9.33 0.41 -6.47
CA ALA A 21 8.82 -0.88 -6.90
C ALA A 21 9.78 -2.04 -6.54
N THR A 22 11.08 -1.85 -6.71
CA THR A 22 12.10 -2.81 -6.26
C THR A 22 12.09 -2.97 -4.73
N PHE A 23 12.00 -1.87 -3.98
CA PHE A 23 11.91 -1.91 -2.51
C PHE A 23 10.67 -2.68 -2.02
N LEU A 24 9.52 -2.43 -2.65
CA LEU A 24 8.27 -3.12 -2.34
C LEU A 24 8.34 -4.61 -2.71
N SER A 25 8.94 -4.96 -3.86
CA SER A 25 9.04 -6.35 -4.30
C SER A 25 9.87 -7.20 -3.34
N GLU A 26 10.89 -6.61 -2.71
CA GLU A 26 11.71 -7.26 -1.69
C GLU A 26 10.97 -7.44 -0.37
N ILE A 27 10.25 -6.41 0.10
CA ILE A 27 9.53 -6.48 1.38
C ILE A 27 8.29 -7.37 1.30
N PHE A 28 7.57 -7.33 0.18
CA PHE A 28 6.34 -8.09 -0.03
C PHE A 28 6.57 -9.45 -0.69
N PHE A 29 7.82 -9.88 -0.87
CA PHE A 29 8.15 -11.17 -1.52
C PHE A 29 7.43 -12.37 -0.88
N ASP A 30 7.36 -12.39 0.46
CA ASP A 30 6.71 -13.46 1.24
C ASP A 30 5.31 -13.06 1.73
N ASN A 31 4.75 -11.94 1.26
CA ASN A 31 3.38 -11.58 1.63
C ASN A 31 2.41 -12.59 0.99
N ALA A 32 1.50 -13.13 1.81
CA ALA A 32 0.63 -14.20 1.39
C ALA A 32 -0.28 -13.83 0.19
N ALA A 33 -0.83 -12.61 0.19
CA ALA A 33 -1.67 -12.15 -0.93
C ALA A 33 -0.87 -12.03 -2.24
N TYR A 34 0.38 -11.56 -2.18
CA TYR A 34 1.23 -11.44 -3.37
C TYR A 34 1.83 -12.78 -3.82
N SER A 35 2.07 -13.70 -2.87
CA SER A 35 2.54 -15.05 -3.18
C SER A 35 1.52 -15.87 -3.97
N THR A 36 0.22 -15.57 -3.86
CA THR A 36 -0.82 -16.24 -4.64
C THR A 36 -0.87 -15.72 -6.07
N VAL A 37 -0.53 -14.45 -6.30
CA VAL A 37 -0.41 -13.88 -7.65
C VAL A 37 0.77 -14.50 -8.39
N PHE A 38 1.92 -14.62 -7.73
CA PHE A 38 3.14 -15.18 -8.31
C PHE A 38 3.64 -16.37 -7.45
N PRO A 39 3.05 -17.57 -7.61
CA PRO A 39 3.40 -18.73 -6.78
C PRO A 39 4.83 -19.22 -7.00
N ASP A 40 5.33 -19.13 -8.23
CA ASP A 40 6.70 -19.54 -8.58
C ASP A 40 7.74 -18.54 -8.03
N LEU A 41 8.59 -19.02 -7.11
CA LEU A 41 9.65 -18.27 -6.44
C LEU A 41 10.67 -17.68 -7.43
N VAL A 42 10.93 -18.36 -8.55
CA VAL A 42 11.94 -17.95 -9.53
C VAL A 42 11.53 -16.63 -10.20
N ILE A 43 10.24 -16.50 -10.55
CA ILE A 43 9.73 -15.31 -11.24
C ILE A 43 9.12 -14.28 -10.28
N ARG A 44 8.80 -14.65 -9.03
CA ARG A 44 8.05 -13.81 -8.08
C ARG A 44 8.64 -12.43 -7.90
N LYS A 45 9.94 -12.30 -7.68
CA LYS A 45 10.57 -10.99 -7.46
C LYS A 45 10.37 -10.08 -8.68
N ALA A 46 10.65 -10.60 -9.87
CA ALA A 46 10.50 -9.86 -11.13
C ALA A 46 9.03 -9.53 -11.42
N GLY A 47 8.11 -10.45 -11.12
CA GLY A 47 6.67 -10.26 -11.23
C GLY A 47 6.15 -9.15 -10.33
N LEU A 48 6.54 -9.18 -9.05
CA LEU A 48 6.17 -8.16 -8.07
C LEU A 48 6.77 -6.80 -8.39
N GLU A 49 8.05 -6.74 -8.75
CA GLU A 49 8.70 -5.49 -9.14
C GLU A 49 8.00 -4.86 -10.36
N TRP A 50 7.72 -5.67 -11.37
CA TRP A 50 6.97 -5.20 -12.54
C TRP A 50 5.56 -4.73 -12.16
N LEU A 51 4.83 -5.50 -11.35
CA LEU A 51 3.48 -5.18 -10.92
C LEU A 51 3.45 -3.88 -10.11
N PHE A 52 4.29 -3.76 -9.07
CA PHE A 52 4.39 -2.56 -8.24
C PHE A 52 4.72 -1.34 -9.08
N HIS A 53 5.68 -1.45 -10.01
CA HIS A 53 6.00 -0.35 -10.91
C HIS A 53 4.78 0.09 -11.73
N LYS A 54 4.04 -0.86 -12.30
CA LYS A 54 2.85 -0.53 -13.11
C LYS A 54 1.72 0.07 -12.30
N ILE A 55 1.41 -0.47 -11.12
CA ILE A 55 0.32 0.05 -10.29
C ILE A 55 0.67 1.41 -9.65
N LEU A 56 1.94 1.66 -9.32
CA LEU A 56 2.38 2.96 -8.82
C LEU A 56 2.26 4.05 -9.89
N LEU A 57 2.69 3.77 -11.13
CA LEU A 57 2.52 4.69 -12.25
C LEU A 57 1.04 4.93 -12.58
N LEU A 58 0.25 3.86 -12.63
CA LEU A 58 -1.18 3.93 -12.90
C LEU A 58 -1.92 4.82 -11.87
N ASN A 59 -1.52 4.72 -10.60
CA ASN A 59 -2.18 5.39 -9.50
C ASN A 59 -1.46 6.66 -9.03
N GLU A 60 -0.43 7.12 -9.74
CA GLU A 60 0.36 8.29 -9.34
C GLU A 60 -0.52 9.54 -9.22
N ALA A 61 -1.43 9.76 -10.18
CA ALA A 61 -2.36 10.87 -10.14
C ALA A 61 -3.44 10.71 -9.05
N THR A 62 -3.66 9.50 -8.54
CA THR A 62 -4.74 9.16 -7.62
C THR A 62 -4.33 8.90 -6.19
N THR A 63 -3.02 8.88 -5.92
CA THR A 63 -2.47 8.51 -4.62
C THR A 63 -1.52 9.56 -4.07
N TYR A 64 -1.36 9.54 -2.75
CA TYR A 64 -0.26 10.19 -2.07
C TYR A 64 0.67 9.12 -1.54
N THR A 65 1.81 8.96 -2.20
CA THR A 65 2.86 8.04 -1.77
C THR A 65 3.96 8.81 -1.07
N TRP A 66 4.13 8.53 0.22
CA TRP A 66 5.14 9.16 1.07
C TRP A 66 6.21 8.15 1.45
N ILE A 67 7.45 8.62 1.50
CA ILE A 67 8.62 7.83 1.80
C ILE A 67 9.40 8.43 2.97
N ALA A 68 10.13 7.58 3.68
CA ALA A 68 11.15 7.97 4.64
C ALA A 68 12.52 7.50 4.14
N ILE A 69 13.50 8.40 4.15
CA ILE A 69 14.88 8.19 3.69
C ILE A 69 15.87 8.82 4.68
N ASP A 70 17.14 8.44 4.58
CA ASP A 70 18.21 9.13 5.29
C ASP A 70 18.29 10.60 4.84
N PRO A 71 18.47 11.58 5.74
CA PRO A 71 18.66 12.99 5.38
C PRO A 71 19.75 13.27 4.35
N SER A 72 20.81 12.46 4.31
CA SER A 72 21.89 12.61 3.34
C SER A 72 21.46 12.23 1.91
N VAL A 73 20.35 11.51 1.76
CA VAL A 73 19.79 11.13 0.46
C VAL A 73 18.87 12.25 -0.03
N GLU A 74 19.32 12.95 -1.06
CA GLU A 74 18.48 13.95 -1.73
C GLU A 74 17.54 13.32 -2.74
N THR A 75 18.08 12.42 -3.58
CA THR A 75 17.37 11.72 -4.65
C THR A 75 17.66 10.23 -4.54
N ILE A 76 16.62 9.40 -4.65
CA ILE A 76 16.77 7.94 -4.60
C ILE A 76 17.45 7.47 -5.88
N GLN A 77 18.52 6.71 -5.74
CA GLN A 77 19.27 6.10 -6.84
C GLN A 77 19.25 4.57 -6.79
N LYS A 78 18.81 3.99 -5.67
CA LYS A 78 18.61 2.54 -5.50
C LYS A 78 17.55 2.27 -4.44
N ALA A 79 16.97 1.07 -4.48
CA ALA A 79 15.97 0.63 -3.50
C ALA A 79 16.47 0.75 -2.05
N ASP A 80 17.76 0.53 -1.83
CA ASP A 80 18.38 0.58 -0.50
C ASP A 80 18.36 1.96 0.16
N ASP A 81 18.19 3.03 -0.63
CA ASP A 81 18.08 4.39 -0.10
C ASP A 81 16.73 4.62 0.60
N LEU A 82 15.74 3.75 0.35
CA LEU A 82 14.43 3.76 0.99
C LEU A 82 14.47 3.04 2.33
N ILE A 83 13.93 3.70 3.35
CA ILE A 83 13.79 3.12 4.69
C ILE A 83 12.34 2.70 4.93
N ALA A 84 11.38 3.53 4.53
CA ALA A 84 9.97 3.21 4.63
C ALA A 84 9.14 3.89 3.54
N THR A 85 7.93 3.37 3.33
CA THR A 85 6.94 3.95 2.42
C THR A 85 5.52 3.68 2.92
N THR A 86 4.58 4.49 2.45
CA THR A 86 3.15 4.32 2.61
C THR A 86 2.42 5.02 1.46
N THR A 87 1.29 4.46 1.05
CA THR A 87 0.48 5.00 -0.06
C THR A 87 -0.96 5.19 0.40
N LEU A 88 -1.50 6.39 0.20
CA LEU A 88 -2.88 6.73 0.48
C LEU A 88 -3.66 6.95 -0.81
N LEU A 89 -4.72 6.17 -1.02
CA LEU A 89 -5.67 6.38 -2.10
C LEU A 89 -6.76 7.35 -1.64
N HIS A 90 -7.04 8.36 -2.47
CA HIS A 90 -7.97 9.43 -2.16
C HIS A 90 -9.44 9.07 -2.53
N PRO A 91 -10.44 9.40 -1.68
CA PRO A 91 -11.85 9.04 -1.88
C PRO A 91 -12.43 9.52 -3.20
N SER A 92 -12.12 10.76 -3.60
CA SER A 92 -12.77 11.43 -4.74
C SER A 92 -12.09 11.17 -6.09
N LYS A 93 -11.05 10.33 -6.14
CA LYS A 93 -10.29 10.12 -7.38
C LYS A 93 -10.82 8.90 -8.12
N ARG A 94 -11.32 9.15 -9.35
CA ARG A 94 -12.04 8.19 -10.19
C ARG A 94 -11.25 6.90 -10.38
N LYS A 95 -11.96 5.75 -10.38
CA LYS A 95 -11.40 4.47 -10.82
C LYS A 95 -10.79 4.64 -12.21
N ASN A 96 -9.60 4.07 -12.40
CA ASN A 96 -8.91 4.11 -13.68
C ASN A 96 -9.77 3.48 -14.78
N GLY A 97 -9.89 4.15 -15.92
CA GLY A 97 -10.54 3.58 -17.10
C GLY A 97 -9.68 2.46 -17.71
N ILE A 98 -10.29 1.58 -18.51
CA ILE A 98 -9.60 0.47 -19.20
C ILE A 98 -8.40 0.97 -20.02
N LEU A 99 -8.51 2.15 -20.64
CA LEU A 99 -7.43 2.76 -21.42
C LEU A 99 -6.18 3.02 -20.57
N ASN A 100 -6.31 3.34 -19.28
CA ASN A 100 -5.17 3.55 -18.39
C ASN A 100 -4.42 2.23 -18.17
N TYR A 101 -5.13 1.11 -18.02
CA TYR A 101 -4.49 -0.21 -17.89
C TYR A 101 -3.66 -0.57 -19.12
N VAL A 102 -4.14 -0.19 -20.32
CA VAL A 102 -3.38 -0.34 -21.58
C VAL A 102 -2.19 0.61 -21.61
N GLN A 103 -2.39 1.90 -21.33
CA GLN A 103 -1.35 2.94 -21.37
C GLN A 103 -0.18 2.63 -20.44
N PHE A 104 -0.47 2.17 -19.22
CA PHE A 104 0.56 1.81 -18.25
C PHE A 104 1.09 0.38 -18.46
N GLY A 105 0.52 -0.38 -19.39
CA GLY A 105 1.04 -1.67 -19.84
C GLY A 105 0.67 -2.86 -18.96
N LEU A 106 -0.35 -2.75 -18.11
CA LEU A 106 -0.83 -3.87 -17.29
C LEU A 106 -1.38 -5.03 -18.13
N VAL A 107 -1.84 -4.75 -19.35
CA VAL A 107 -2.26 -5.77 -20.33
C VAL A 107 -1.13 -6.71 -20.76
N ALA A 108 0.14 -6.36 -20.49
CA ALA A 108 1.29 -7.22 -20.77
C ALA A 108 1.52 -8.33 -19.72
N LEU A 109 0.77 -8.34 -18.62
CA LEU A 109 0.90 -9.32 -17.53
C LEU A 109 0.85 -10.78 -18.01
N PRO A 110 -0.17 -11.24 -18.77
CA PRO A 110 -0.24 -12.64 -19.20
C PRO A 110 0.89 -13.04 -20.14
N PHE A 111 1.43 -12.11 -20.93
CA PHE A 111 2.54 -12.37 -21.84
C PHE A 111 3.90 -12.43 -21.13
N LYS A 112 4.04 -11.76 -19.97
CA LYS A 112 5.28 -11.74 -19.17
C LYS A 112 5.34 -12.83 -18.12
N PHE A 113 4.21 -13.12 -17.47
CA PHE A 113 4.15 -13.97 -16.28
C PHE A 113 3.08 -15.06 -16.36
N GLY A 114 2.42 -15.22 -17.51
CA GLY A 114 1.42 -16.25 -17.75
C GLY A 114 -0.01 -15.86 -17.36
N TRP A 115 -0.96 -16.60 -17.92
CA TRP A 115 -2.40 -16.39 -17.69
C TRP A 115 -2.82 -16.64 -16.24
N ASP A 116 -2.13 -17.53 -15.54
CA ASP A 116 -2.42 -17.80 -14.13
C ASP A 116 -2.13 -16.58 -13.24
N ALA A 117 -1.05 -15.85 -13.51
CA ALA A 117 -0.74 -14.61 -12.79
C ALA A 117 -1.84 -13.55 -12.98
N LEU A 118 -2.39 -13.42 -14.19
CA LEU A 118 -3.52 -12.54 -14.46
C LEU A 118 -4.77 -12.99 -13.71
N ARG A 119 -5.12 -14.28 -13.79
CA ARG A 119 -6.29 -14.83 -13.09
C ARG A 119 -6.18 -14.62 -11.58
N ASN A 120 -5.02 -14.89 -10.99
CA ASN A 120 -4.80 -14.74 -9.56
C ASN A 120 -4.83 -13.27 -9.13
N LEU A 121 -4.27 -12.37 -9.94
CA LEU A 121 -4.37 -10.92 -9.69
C LEU A 121 -5.82 -10.42 -9.73
N LEU A 122 -6.61 -10.87 -10.71
CA LEU A 122 -8.03 -10.50 -10.81
C LEU A 122 -8.82 -11.00 -9.60
N LYS A 123 -8.63 -12.27 -9.21
CA LYS A 123 -9.24 -12.82 -7.98
C LYS A 123 -8.89 -12.01 -6.74
N LEU A 124 -7.60 -11.67 -6.57
CA LEU A 124 -7.15 -10.86 -5.44
C LEU A 124 -7.78 -9.47 -5.44
N THR A 125 -7.87 -8.85 -6.62
CA THR A 125 -8.48 -7.52 -6.80
C THR A 125 -9.97 -7.57 -6.49
N ASP A 126 -10.70 -8.55 -7.03
CA ASP A 126 -12.14 -8.71 -6.80
C ASP A 126 -12.45 -8.95 -5.33
N TYR A 127 -11.66 -9.80 -4.66
CA TYR A 127 -11.78 -10.02 -3.21
C TYR A 127 -11.57 -8.72 -2.42
N ASN A 128 -10.46 -8.01 -2.69
CA ASN A 128 -10.15 -6.75 -2.00
C ASN A 128 -11.20 -5.67 -2.25
N ASP A 129 -11.66 -5.51 -3.50
CA ASP A 129 -12.73 -4.55 -3.83
C ASP A 129 -14.03 -4.90 -3.09
N GLY A 130 -14.38 -6.19 -3.01
CA GLY A 130 -15.54 -6.65 -2.24
C GLY A 130 -15.46 -6.31 -0.75
N GLU A 131 -14.32 -6.61 -0.12
CA GLU A 131 -14.02 -6.27 1.28
C GLU A 131 -14.10 -4.76 1.53
N ILE A 132 -13.42 -3.97 0.71
CA ILE A 132 -13.38 -2.51 0.84
C ILE A 132 -14.77 -1.89 0.64
N ASN A 133 -15.55 -2.39 -0.32
CA ASN A 133 -16.92 -1.92 -0.54
C ASN A 133 -17.84 -2.23 0.65
N ARG A 134 -17.71 -3.41 1.27
CA ARG A 134 -18.44 -3.74 2.51
C ARG A 134 -18.02 -2.84 3.67
N ALA A 135 -16.71 -2.67 3.86
CA ALA A 135 -16.11 -1.89 4.93
C ALA A 135 -16.43 -0.39 4.86
N SER A 136 -16.49 0.16 3.65
CA SER A 136 -16.86 1.57 3.42
C SER A 136 -18.33 1.81 3.67
N ASN A 137 -19.20 0.81 3.46
CA ASN A 137 -20.65 0.93 3.55
C ASN A 137 -21.20 2.08 2.68
N GLY A 138 -20.59 2.31 1.51
CA GLY A 138 -20.97 3.38 0.59
C GLY A 138 -20.49 4.79 0.99
N GLU A 139 -19.87 4.94 2.15
CA GLU A 139 -19.32 6.22 2.61
C GLU A 139 -17.98 6.53 1.92
N PRO A 140 -17.63 7.82 1.71
CA PRO A 140 -16.30 8.21 1.25
C PRO A 140 -15.20 7.70 2.19
N PHE A 141 -14.14 7.16 1.60
CA PHE A 141 -13.01 6.64 2.37
C PHE A 141 -11.66 6.91 1.71
N PHE A 142 -10.66 7.16 2.54
CA PHE A 142 -9.27 6.95 2.18
C PHE A 142 -8.91 5.47 2.32
N TYR A 143 -8.05 4.97 1.43
CA TYR A 143 -7.51 3.61 1.57
C TYR A 143 -5.99 3.65 1.73
N LEU A 144 -5.52 3.12 2.84
CA LEU A 144 -4.11 3.01 3.16
C LEU A 144 -3.55 1.69 2.63
N SER A 145 -2.48 1.78 1.84
CA SER A 145 -1.85 0.65 1.17
C SER A 145 -0.32 0.78 1.18
N MET A 146 0.37 -0.30 0.81
CA MET A 146 1.82 -0.34 0.61
C MET A 146 2.64 0.20 1.81
N VAL A 147 2.17 -0.06 3.04
CA VAL A 147 2.90 0.31 4.25
C VAL A 147 4.06 -0.68 4.43
N ALA A 148 5.29 -0.18 4.25
CA ALA A 148 6.48 -1.01 4.33
C ALA A 148 7.64 -0.29 5.04
N VAL A 149 8.40 -1.05 5.82
CA VAL A 149 9.62 -0.60 6.53
C VAL A 149 10.72 -1.64 6.33
N LYS A 150 11.92 -1.17 5.99
CA LYS A 150 13.13 -1.98 5.83
C LYS A 150 13.38 -2.81 7.09
N LYS A 151 13.75 -4.08 6.93
CA LYS A 151 13.75 -5.09 8.01
C LYS A 151 14.60 -4.68 9.23
N ASP A 152 15.77 -4.14 8.98
CA ASP A 152 16.74 -3.60 9.95
C ASP A 152 16.32 -2.27 10.61
N HIS A 153 15.25 -1.64 10.13
CA HIS A 153 14.69 -0.40 10.66
C HIS A 153 13.35 -0.60 11.39
N ARG A 154 12.85 -1.83 11.48
CA ARG A 154 11.58 -2.15 12.17
C ARG A 154 11.70 -1.98 13.68
N GLY A 155 10.56 -1.77 14.35
CA GLY A 155 10.51 -1.59 15.81
C GLY A 155 10.91 -0.21 16.31
N LYS A 156 11.35 0.70 15.43
CA LYS A 156 11.79 2.07 15.77
C LYS A 156 10.70 3.14 15.69
N GLY A 157 9.43 2.77 15.52
CA GLY A 157 8.32 3.71 15.38
C GLY A 157 8.23 4.43 14.02
N ILE A 158 9.08 4.08 13.04
CA ILE A 158 9.14 4.74 11.72
C ILE A 158 7.79 4.67 10.97
N ALA A 159 7.13 3.50 10.95
CA ALA A 159 5.81 3.37 10.33
C ALA A 159 4.78 4.30 10.99
N THR A 160 4.75 4.34 12.32
CA THR A 160 3.85 5.22 13.09
C THR A 160 4.08 6.69 12.75
N ASN A 161 5.34 7.13 12.71
CA ASN A 161 5.69 8.52 12.39
C ASN A 161 5.28 8.88 10.96
N LEU A 162 5.56 8.00 10.00
CA LEU A 162 5.22 8.22 8.59
C LEU A 162 3.70 8.25 8.37
N LEU A 163 2.96 7.36 9.03
CA LEU A 163 1.49 7.32 8.96
C LEU A 163 0.85 8.55 9.61
N ASN A 164 1.32 8.97 10.78
CA ASN A 164 0.85 10.18 11.44
C ASN A 164 1.11 11.41 10.57
N TYR A 165 2.31 11.51 9.98
CA TYR A 165 2.64 12.58 9.06
C TYR A 165 1.70 12.59 7.86
N LEU A 166 1.49 11.44 7.21
CA LEU A 166 0.60 11.33 6.05
C LEU A 166 -0.85 11.70 6.40
N MET A 167 -1.38 11.25 7.55
CA MET A 167 -2.72 11.60 8.01
C MET A 167 -2.86 13.10 8.28
N ALA A 168 -1.88 13.70 8.96
CA ALA A 168 -1.88 15.14 9.24
C ALA A 168 -1.82 16.01 7.98
N GLN A 169 -1.20 15.51 6.90
CA GLN A 169 -1.11 16.24 5.63
C GLN A 169 -2.35 16.09 4.74
N HIS A 170 -2.98 14.91 4.70
CA HIS A 170 -4.00 14.60 3.68
C HIS A 170 -5.38 14.31 4.22
N VAL A 171 -5.46 13.84 5.47
CA VAL A 171 -6.68 13.29 6.03
C VAL A 171 -7.31 14.28 7.02
N ASP A 172 -6.52 14.79 7.97
CA ASP A 172 -7.00 15.73 8.98
C ASP A 172 -7.34 17.11 8.40
N GLN A 173 -6.73 17.46 7.26
CA GLN A 173 -6.95 18.71 6.55
C GLN A 173 -8.05 18.61 5.49
N TYR A 174 -8.71 17.46 5.34
CA TYR A 174 -9.65 17.23 4.26
C TYR A 174 -10.92 18.09 4.43
N PRO A 175 -11.15 19.10 3.56
CA PRO A 175 -12.12 20.17 3.82
C PRO A 175 -13.59 19.80 3.52
N ASP A 176 -13.83 18.64 2.89
CA ASP A 176 -15.14 18.22 2.35
C ASP A 176 -15.91 17.24 3.24
N ALA A 177 -15.45 16.99 4.47
CA ALA A 177 -16.13 16.09 5.38
C ALA A 177 -17.33 16.78 6.07
N SER A 178 -18.44 16.92 5.35
CA SER A 178 -19.77 17.24 5.93
C SER A 178 -20.28 16.14 6.89
N GLY A 179 -19.50 15.08 7.09
CA GLY A 179 -19.77 13.89 7.89
C GLY A 179 -18.50 13.07 8.13
N PRO A 180 -18.59 11.97 8.90
CA PRO A 180 -17.42 11.17 9.28
C PRO A 180 -16.72 10.57 8.07
N LEU A 181 -15.41 10.79 7.97
CA LEU A 181 -14.58 10.22 6.92
C LEU A 181 -13.96 8.90 7.39
N ASN A 182 -13.90 7.91 6.50
CA ASN A 182 -13.33 6.62 6.83
C ASN A 182 -11.91 6.49 6.30
N LEU A 183 -11.00 5.94 7.10
CA LEU A 183 -9.70 5.47 6.67
C LEU A 183 -9.67 3.95 6.80
N LEU A 184 -9.55 3.27 5.66
CA LEU A 184 -9.60 1.83 5.54
C LEU A 184 -8.22 1.26 5.20
N LEU A 185 -7.97 0.03 5.64
CA LEU A 185 -6.83 -0.77 5.21
C LEU A 185 -7.15 -2.26 5.31
N THR A 186 -6.37 -3.06 4.60
CA THR A 186 -6.28 -4.50 4.82
C THR A 186 -4.86 -4.89 5.22
N THR A 187 -4.71 -5.95 6.01
CA THR A 187 -3.39 -6.50 6.32
C THR A 187 -3.43 -7.99 6.54
N GLN A 188 -2.33 -8.68 6.21
CA GLN A 188 -2.20 -10.14 6.36
C GLN A 188 -1.25 -10.53 7.50
N LEU A 189 -0.80 -9.57 8.31
CA LEU A 189 0.12 -9.80 9.42
C LEU A 189 -0.47 -9.30 10.74
N GLN A 190 -0.59 -10.19 11.72
CA GLN A 190 -1.07 -9.84 13.07
C GLN A 190 -0.23 -8.73 13.71
N SER A 191 1.09 -8.68 13.44
CA SER A 191 1.97 -7.63 13.95
C SER A 191 1.54 -6.23 13.49
N ASN A 192 0.93 -6.12 12.31
CA ASN A 192 0.43 -4.86 11.77
C ASN A 192 -0.90 -4.45 12.41
N VAL A 193 -1.74 -5.42 12.79
CA VAL A 193 -3.01 -5.15 13.52
C VAL A 193 -2.72 -4.35 14.79
N ASN A 194 -1.74 -4.79 15.59
CA ASN A 194 -1.35 -4.10 16.82
C ASN A 194 -0.83 -2.68 16.57
N LEU A 195 -0.10 -2.46 15.46
CA LEU A 195 0.34 -1.13 15.03
C LEU A 195 -0.86 -0.23 14.71
N TYR A 196 -1.79 -0.72 13.91
CA TYR A 196 -2.94 0.07 13.46
C TYR A 196 -3.95 0.34 14.59
N GLN A 197 -4.14 -0.60 15.52
CA GLN A 197 -4.95 -0.36 16.72
C GLN A 197 -4.42 0.80 17.56
N LYS A 198 -3.09 0.90 17.73
CA LYS A 198 -2.46 2.05 18.41
C LYS A 198 -2.67 3.37 17.67
N LEU A 199 -2.91 3.33 16.37
CA LEU A 199 -3.23 4.50 15.53
C LEU A 199 -4.73 4.82 15.49
N GLY A 200 -5.56 4.07 16.23
CA GLY A 200 -7.00 4.28 16.35
C GLY A 200 -7.85 3.48 15.35
N PHE A 201 -7.27 2.54 14.60
CA PHE A 201 -8.03 1.64 13.75
C PHE A 201 -8.70 0.54 14.59
N LYS A 202 -9.90 0.15 14.18
CA LYS A 202 -10.64 -0.99 14.72
C LYS A 202 -10.70 -2.09 13.67
N VAL A 203 -10.58 -3.35 14.10
CA VAL A 203 -10.87 -4.50 13.23
C VAL A 203 -12.36 -4.52 12.97
N ILE A 204 -12.75 -4.56 11.70
CA ILE A 204 -14.16 -4.68 11.28
C ILE A 204 -14.45 -6.06 10.68
N GLU A 205 -13.43 -6.70 10.10
CA GLU A 205 -13.49 -8.07 9.61
C GLU A 205 -12.14 -8.75 9.88
N ASP A 206 -12.21 -9.98 10.39
CA ASP A 206 -11.11 -10.90 10.59
C ASP A 206 -11.52 -12.22 9.96
N ALA A 207 -11.29 -12.31 8.65
CA ALA A 207 -11.68 -13.45 7.86
C ALA A 207 -10.48 -13.90 7.02
N PRO A 208 -10.05 -15.17 7.12
CA PRO A 208 -9.05 -15.68 6.21
C PRO A 208 -9.60 -15.68 4.78
N VAL A 209 -8.74 -15.41 3.81
CA VAL A 209 -9.07 -15.59 2.40
C VAL A 209 -9.10 -17.09 2.13
N THR A 210 -10.29 -17.68 2.18
CA THR A 210 -10.48 -19.14 2.16
C THR A 210 -9.91 -19.82 0.93
N GLU A 211 -10.01 -19.19 -0.25
CA GLU A 211 -9.42 -19.73 -1.49
C GLU A 211 -7.87 -19.75 -1.48
N ALA A 212 -7.25 -18.91 -0.66
CA ALA A 212 -5.82 -18.68 -0.67
C ALA A 212 -5.13 -18.98 0.68
N PHE A 213 -5.90 -19.43 1.68
CA PHE A 213 -5.48 -19.88 3.00
C PHE A 213 -4.54 -18.92 3.74
N TYR A 214 -4.84 -17.62 3.71
CA TYR A 214 -4.09 -16.63 4.48
C TYR A 214 -4.99 -15.72 5.31
N PRO A 215 -4.53 -15.27 6.50
CA PRO A 215 -5.31 -14.36 7.34
C PRO A 215 -5.43 -12.99 6.69
N ASN A 216 -6.58 -12.36 6.81
CA ASN A 216 -6.80 -11.01 6.33
C ASN A 216 -7.65 -10.23 7.34
N TRP A 217 -7.09 -9.11 7.81
CA TRP A 217 -7.78 -8.18 8.67
C TRP A 217 -8.14 -6.95 7.86
N THR A 218 -9.42 -6.65 7.78
CA THR A 218 -9.92 -5.36 7.30
C THR A 218 -10.12 -4.45 8.50
N MET A 219 -9.50 -3.27 8.47
CA MET A 219 -9.52 -2.34 9.59
C MET A 219 -9.99 -0.95 9.15
N LYS A 220 -10.69 -0.27 10.06
CA LYS A 220 -11.32 1.03 9.83
C LYS A 220 -11.01 2.00 10.96
N LYS A 221 -10.67 3.23 10.61
CA LYS A 221 -10.61 4.38 11.52
C LYS A 221 -11.61 5.42 11.03
N VAL A 222 -12.47 5.88 11.92
CA VAL A 222 -13.39 6.99 11.65
C VAL A 222 -12.68 8.28 12.03
N ILE A 223 -12.76 9.29 11.17
CA ILE A 223 -12.09 10.58 11.30
C ILE A 223 -13.17 11.66 11.19
N GLY A 224 -13.21 12.57 12.17
CA GLY A 224 -14.20 13.66 12.17
C GLY A 224 -15.60 13.28 12.68
N GLY A 225 -15.70 12.42 13.68
CA GLY A 225 -16.95 12.18 14.43
C GLY A 225 -16.65 12.17 15.92
N ASN A 226 -17.33 13.05 16.67
CA ASN A 226 -17.41 12.95 18.14
C ASN A 226 -18.25 11.74 18.53
#